data_AF-A0A7Z6X849-F1
#
_entry.id   AF-A0A7Z6X849-F1
#
_cell.length_a   1.000
_cell.length_b   1.000
_cell.length_c   1.000
_cell.angle_alpha   90.00
_cell.angle_beta   90.00
_cell.angle_gamma   90.00
#
_symmetry.space_group_name_H-M   'P 1'
#
loop_
_entity.id
_entity.type
_entity.pdbx_description
1 polymer ?
#
loop_
_entity_poly.entity_id
_entity_poly.type
_entity_poly.pdbx_seq_one_letter_code
_entity_poly.pdbx_strand_id
1 'polypeptide(L)'
;MKVLKLLPNFLTILRIVLSLFLLFLLLNTRTYFSFLTPFHINMISSLVFLFAALTDLLDGYIARSYKARSRFGEIFDPLADKILILSAFLG
;
A
#
# COMPACT_ATOMS: atom_id res chain seq x y z
N MET A 1 7.49 -21.17 13.77
CA MET A 1 8.16 -19.90 14.17
C MET A 1 8.87 -19.14 13.03
N LYS A 2 9.19 -19.74 11.86
CA LYS A 2 9.76 -19.00 10.70
C LYS A 2 8.73 -18.15 9.94
N VAL A 3 7.49 -18.61 9.84
CA VAL A 3 6.40 -17.95 9.09
C VAL A 3 6.07 -16.56 9.65
N LEU A 4 6.04 -16.42 10.98
CA LEU A 4 5.76 -15.16 11.67
C LEU A 4 6.80 -14.06 11.38
N LYS A 5 8.04 -14.43 11.01
CA LYS A 5 9.09 -13.47 10.62
C LYS A 5 8.98 -13.02 9.17
N LEU A 6 8.22 -13.72 8.33
CA LEU A 6 8.01 -13.39 6.91
C LEU A 6 6.77 -12.51 6.71
N LEU A 7 5.85 -12.49 7.68
CA LEU A 7 4.63 -11.69 7.63
C LEU A 7 4.87 -10.19 7.41
N PRO A 8 5.83 -9.52 8.09
CA PRO A 8 6.09 -8.10 7.85
C PRO A 8 6.49 -7.83 6.39
N ASN A 9 7.41 -8.63 5.83
CA ASN A 9 7.84 -8.47 4.45
C ASN A 9 6.71 -8.71 3.44
N PHE A 10 5.81 -9.66 3.73
CA PHE A 10 4.65 -9.92 2.88
C PHE A 10 3.68 -8.73 2.88
N LEU A 11 3.45 -8.13 4.04
CA LEU A 11 2.63 -6.93 4.19
C LEU A 11 3.27 -5.72 3.48
N THR A 12 4.59 -5.54 3.56
CA THR A 12 5.30 -4.52 2.79
C THR A 12 5.10 -4.72 1.27
N ILE A 13 5.26 -5.95 0.78
CA ILE A 13 5.05 -6.26 -0.65
C ILE A 13 3.61 -5.99 -1.06
N LEU A 14 2.64 -6.42 -0.25
CA LEU A 14 1.22 -6.15 -0.48
C LEU A 14 0.96 -4.64 -0.58
N ARG A 15 1.53 -3.84 0.33
CA ARG A 15 1.42 -2.39 0.32
C ARG A 15 2.00 -1.75 -0.93
N ILE A 16 3.16 -2.23 -1.40
CA ILE A 16 3.74 -1.77 -2.68
C ILE A 16 2.80 -2.05 -3.85
N VAL A 17 2.21 -3.26 -3.90
CA VAL A 17 1.26 -3.60 -4.97
C VAL A 17 0.00 -2.73 -4.89
N LEU A 18 -0.55 -2.52 -3.70
CA LEU A 18 -1.72 -1.66 -3.49
C LEU A 18 -1.44 -0.20 -3.84
N SER A 19 -0.27 0.34 -3.48
CA SER A 19 0.09 1.73 -3.79
C SER A 19 0.33 1.94 -5.28
N LEU A 20 0.99 1.00 -5.97
CA LEU A 20 1.12 1.03 -7.43
C LEU A 20 -0.23 0.88 -8.15
N PHE A 21 -1.11 0.03 -7.64
CA PHE A 21 -2.46 -0.09 -8.16
C PHE A 21 -3.26 1.21 -7.98
N LEU A 22 -3.16 1.84 -6.81
CA LEU A 22 -3.77 3.14 -6.55
C LEU A 22 -3.26 4.21 -7.51
N LEU A 23 -1.95 4.30 -7.71
CA LEU A 23 -1.32 5.22 -8.67
C LEU A 23 -1.88 5.00 -10.09
N PHE A 24 -1.91 3.75 -10.52
CA PHE A 24 -2.39 3.38 -11.86
C PHE A 24 -3.86 3.75 -12.04
N LEU A 25 -4.71 3.43 -11.05
CA LEU A 25 -6.14 3.69 -11.08
C LEU A 25 -6.42 5.19 -11.17
N LEU A 26 -5.76 6.00 -10.33
CA LEU A 26 -5.94 7.45 -10.31
C LEU A 26 -5.46 8.11 -11.61
N LEU A 27 -4.26 7.79 -12.10
CA LEU A 27 -3.70 8.38 -13.32
C LEU A 27 -4.46 7.99 -14.60
N ASN A 28 -5.05 6.79 -14.64
CA ASN A 28 -5.72 6.28 -15.85
C ASN A 28 -7.26 6.34 -15.77
N THR A 29 -7.80 7.10 -14.82
CA THR A 29 -9.24 7.33 -14.63
C THR A 29 -9.95 7.67 -15.94
N ARG A 30 -9.38 8.58 -16.74
CA ARG A 30 -10.00 9.06 -17.99
C ARG A 30 -9.91 8.07 -19.15
N THR A 31 -8.89 7.21 -19.16
CA THR A 31 -8.56 6.35 -20.32
C THR A 31 -9.21 4.98 -20.20
N TYR A 32 -8.99 4.28 -19.09
CA TYR A 32 -9.47 2.91 -18.90
C TYR A 32 -10.76 2.83 -18.08
N PHE A 33 -11.06 3.84 -17.27
CA PHE A 33 -12.18 3.84 -16.33
C PHE A 33 -13.26 4.88 -16.67
N SER A 34 -13.35 5.27 -17.95
CA SER A 34 -14.32 6.27 -18.42
C SER A 34 -15.79 5.89 -18.20
N PHE A 35 -16.08 4.60 -18.00
CA PHE A 35 -17.40 4.08 -17.68
C PHE A 35 -17.79 4.21 -16.20
N LEU A 36 -16.84 4.50 -15.30
CA LEU A 36 -17.09 4.72 -13.88
C LEU A 36 -17.34 6.20 -13.60
N THR A 37 -18.31 6.50 -12.74
CA THR A 37 -18.51 7.90 -12.31
C THR A 37 -17.39 8.32 -11.34
N PRO A 38 -17.07 9.62 -11.25
CA PRO A 38 -16.03 10.12 -10.34
C PRO A 38 -16.24 9.69 -8.88
N PHE A 39 -17.51 9.53 -8.46
CA PHE A 39 -17.85 9.05 -7.12
C PHE A 39 -17.34 7.62 -6.86
N HIS A 40 -17.51 6.70 -7.81
CA HIS A 40 -17.05 5.31 -7.66
C HIS A 40 -15.53 5.24 -7.58
N ILE A 41 -14.84 6.01 -8.41
CA ILE A 41 -13.38 6.06 -8.46
C ILE A 41 -12.83 6.59 -7.13
N ASN A 42 -13.37 7.70 -6.63
CA ASN A 42 -12.97 8.26 -5.34
C ASN A 42 -13.22 7.30 -4.18
N MET A 43 -14.34 6.58 -4.18
CA MET A 43 -14.66 5.59 -3.15
C MET A 43 -13.67 4.41 -3.17
N ILE A 44 -13.39 3.85 -4.35
CA ILE A 44 -12.44 2.74 -4.51
C ILE A 44 -11.02 3.19 -4.11
N SER A 45 -10.56 4.34 -4.60
CA SER A 45 -9.25 4.91 -4.27
C SER A 45 -9.10 5.13 -2.77
N SER A 46 -10.13 5.69 -2.12
CA SER A 46 -10.13 5.94 -0.68
C SER A 46 -10.07 4.65 0.13
N LEU A 47 -10.79 3.60 -0.29
CA LEU A 47 -10.72 2.28 0.34
C LEU A 47 -9.34 1.65 0.18
N VAL A 48 -8.79 1.65 -1.04
CA VAL A 48 -7.45 1.10 -1.31
C VAL A 48 -6.39 1.83 -0.50
N PHE A 49 -6.46 3.16 -0.45
CA PHE A 49 -5.55 3.98 0.36
C PHE A 49 -5.67 3.65 1.86
N LEU A 50 -6.89 3.54 2.38
CA LEU A 50 -7.12 3.17 3.77
C LEU A 50 -6.53 1.80 4.10
N PHE A 51 -6.77 0.79 3.25
CA PHE A 51 -6.21 -0.55 3.45
C PHE A 51 -4.68 -0.54 3.40
N ALA A 52 -4.08 0.18 2.44
CA ALA A 52 -2.63 0.30 2.33
C ALA A 52 -2.00 0.98 3.56
N ALA A 53 -2.63 2.03 4.09
CA ALA A 53 -2.20 2.69 5.32
C ALA A 53 -2.34 1.79 6.56
N LEU A 54 -3.43 1.02 6.65
CA LEU A 54 -3.61 0.06 7.74
C LEU A 54 -2.56 -1.07 7.72
N THR A 55 -2.14 -1.51 6.54
CA THR A 55 -1.08 -2.54 6.43
C THR A 55 0.27 -2.09 6.99
N ASP A 56 0.63 -0.80 6.87
CA ASP A 56 1.86 -0.23 7.49
C ASP A 56 1.81 -0.24 9.02
N LEU A 57 0.64 0.04 9.60
CA LEU A 57 0.48 -0.05 11.05
C LEU A 57 0.64 -1.50 11.53
N LEU A 58 0.12 -2.46 10.77
CA LEU A 58 0.16 -3.88 11.10
C LEU A 58 1.57 -4.47 10.96
N ASP A 59 2.29 -4.19 9.87
CA ASP A 59 3.65 -4.72 9.71
C ASP A 59 4.63 -4.13 10.72
N GLY A 60 4.54 -2.82 11.02
CA GLY A 60 5.32 -2.17 12.06
C GLY A 60 4.99 -2.70 13.47
N TYR A 61 3.74 -3.08 13.73
CA TYR A 61 3.33 -3.71 14.99
C TYR A 61 3.89 -5.13 15.12
N ILE A 62 3.78 -5.95 14.07
CA ILE A 62 4.27 -7.33 14.04
C ILE A 62 5.80 -7.36 14.11
N ALA A 63 6.49 -6.49 13.37
CA ALA A 63 7.95 -6.41 13.37
C ALA A 63 8.50 -6.09 14.77
N ARG A 64 7.86 -5.17 15.50
CA ARG A 64 8.21 -4.81 16.89
C ARG A 64 7.92 -5.94 17.87
N SER A 65 6.74 -6.54 17.77
CA SER A 65 6.29 -7.58 18.72
C SER A 65 7.10 -8.88 18.61
N TYR A 66 7.52 -9.26 17.40
CA TYR A 66 8.22 -10.52 17.15
C TYR A 66 9.74 -10.37 16.95
N LYS A 67 10.31 -9.18 17.19
CA LYS A 67 11.72 -8.83 16.88
C LYS A 67 12.10 -9.29 15.46
N ALA A 68 11.18 -9.12 14.52
CA ALA A 68 11.26 -9.63 13.15
C ALA A 68 11.69 -8.52 12.17
N ARG A 69 12.59 -7.63 12.59
CA ARG A 69 13.14 -6.59 11.72
C ARG A 69 14.00 -7.25 10.64
N SER A 70 13.75 -6.87 9.38
CA SER A 70 14.51 -7.34 8.23
C SER A 70 15.09 -6.15 7.48
N ARG A 71 16.27 -6.33 6.85
CA ARG A 71 16.90 -5.31 6.01
C ARG A 71 16.04 -4.96 4.78
N PHE A 72 15.18 -5.88 4.37
CA PHE A 72 14.25 -5.66 3.27
C PHE A 72 13.16 -4.67 3.69
N GLY A 73 12.41 -4.95 4.76
CA GLY A 73 11.36 -4.04 5.26
C GLY A 73 11.90 -2.64 5.54
N GLU A 74 13.07 -2.53 6.17
CA GLU A 74 13.70 -1.24 6.49
C GLU A 74 14.00 -0.35 5.27
N ILE A 75 14.23 -0.94 4.09
CA ILE A 75 14.47 -0.21 2.84
C ILE A 75 13.17 0.00 2.06
N PHE A 76 12.31 -1.01 2.03
CA PHE A 76 11.11 -1.01 1.18
C PHE A 76 9.91 -0.31 1.83
N ASP A 77 9.80 -0.26 3.16
CA ASP A 77 8.71 0.44 3.85
C ASP A 77 8.74 1.95 3.50
N PRO A 78 9.86 2.70 3.64
CA PRO A 78 9.89 4.12 3.28
C PRO A 78 9.67 4.38 1.78
N LEU A 79 9.98 3.40 0.93
CA LEU A 79 9.74 3.49 -0.51
C LEU A 79 8.25 3.29 -0.82
N ALA A 80 7.62 2.29 -0.21
CA ALA A 80 6.20 2.03 -0.33
C ALA A 80 5.36 3.23 0.15
N ASP A 81 5.78 3.87 1.25
CA ASP A 81 5.12 5.07 1.80
C ASP A 81 5.18 6.25 0.83
N LYS A 82 6.35 6.50 0.23
CA LYS A 82 6.48 7.56 -0.78
C LYS A 82 5.60 7.30 -1.99
N ILE A 83 5.52 6.06 -2.48
CA ILE A 83 4.63 5.72 -3.60
C ILE A 83 3.18 5.96 -3.20
N LEU A 84 2.75 5.52 -2.02
CA LEU A 84 1.37 5.68 -1.55
C LEU A 84 0.98 7.16 -1.43
N ILE A 85 1.82 7.98 -0.80
CA ILE A 85 1.59 9.42 -0.64
C ILE A 85 1.58 10.13 -2.01
N LEU A 86 2.54 9.82 -2.89
CA LEU A 86 2.58 10.41 -4.23
C LEU A 86 1.35 10.02 -5.06
N SER A 87 0.88 8.78 -4.92
CA SER A 87 -0.33 8.30 -5.60
C SER A 87 -1.55 9.09 -5.17
N ALA A 88 -1.73 9.29 -3.87
CA ALA A 88 -2.83 10.06 -3.30
C ALA A 88 -2.72 11.56 -3.61
N PHE A 89 -1.50 12.10 -3.80
CA PHE A 89 -1.28 13.50 -4.15
C PHE A 89 -1.50 13.81 -5.64
N LEU A 90 -1.14 12.86 -6.53
CA LEU A 90 -1.22 13.04 -7.98
C LEU A 90 -2.62 12.76 -8.56
N GLY A 91 -3.40 11.91 -7.91
CA GLY A 91 -4.78 11.61 -8.30
C GLY A 91 -5.77 12.68 -7.89
#